data_AF-A0A9X2I606-F1
#
_entry.id   AF-A0A9X2I606-F1
#
_cell.length_a   1.000
_cell.length_b   1.000
_cell.length_c   1.000
_cell.angle_alpha   90.00
_cell.angle_beta   90.00
_cell.angle_gamma   90.00
#
_symmetry.space_group_name_H-M   'P 1'
#
loop_
_entity.id
_entity.type
_entity.pdbx_description
1 polymer ?
#
loop_
_entity_poly.entity_id
_entity_poly.type
_entity_poly.pdbx_seq_one_letter_code
_entity_poly.pdbx_strand_id
1 'polypeptide(L)'
;MNRILLNGGKGGLIIYYYNNFNWTDIRQRLSCSFDQQYYVQPGDTLYQLAQRYNIAVLSLEQANPGIQPNNLLVGQRICIPLPPCENGFQYIFKPNDTLNQIAQMYNVTVEDILSNNPGVNPYNLLLGQALCIPPSIDVDCPMERFHIVRPGETLYELASRFNIPLESLVAANNHVENPDQVVVGTKLCVPSPMVTPERMWHEYNYLK
;
A
#
# COMPACT_ATOMS: atom_id res chain seq x y z
N MET A 1 8.93 23.37 -29.13
CA MET A 1 8.22 22.43 -28.23
C MET A 1 9.00 21.13 -28.24
N ASN A 2 9.71 20.80 -27.16
CA ASN A 2 10.53 19.59 -27.10
C ASN A 2 9.70 18.43 -26.56
N ARG A 3 9.82 17.24 -27.17
CA ARG A 3 9.14 16.01 -26.76
C ARG A 3 10.16 15.11 -26.05
N ILE A 4 9.80 14.56 -24.89
CA ILE A 4 10.55 13.46 -24.27
C ILE A 4 9.57 12.30 -24.05
N LEU A 5 9.93 11.12 -24.54
CA LEU A 5 9.21 9.87 -24.27
C LEU A 5 9.84 9.25 -23.02
N LEU A 6 9.09 9.15 -21.93
CA LEU A 6 9.48 8.30 -20.80
C LEU A 6 9.08 6.87 -21.15
N ASN A 7 10.05 6.06 -21.54
CA ASN A 7 9.84 4.63 -21.76
C ASN A 7 9.69 3.92 -20.41
N GLY A 8 8.47 3.47 -20.12
CA GLY A 8 8.19 2.56 -19.03
C GLY A 8 6.76 2.01 -19.14
N GLY A 9 6.59 0.90 -19.87
CA GLY A 9 5.36 0.12 -19.89
C GLY A 9 4.19 0.77 -20.65
N LYS A 10 3.33 -0.05 -21.27
CA LYS A 10 2.23 0.37 -22.16
C LYS A 10 1.29 1.40 -21.49
N GLY A 11 1.44 2.68 -21.86
CA GLY A 11 0.57 3.77 -21.40
C GLY A 11 1.27 5.12 -21.21
N GLY A 12 2.31 5.44 -21.99
CA GLY A 12 3.13 6.65 -21.81
C GLY A 12 2.30 7.94 -21.83
N LEU A 13 2.25 8.64 -20.69
CA LEU A 13 1.62 9.95 -20.55
C LEU A 13 2.49 11.00 -21.25
N ILE A 14 1.99 11.60 -22.34
CA ILE A 14 2.66 12.72 -23.01
C ILE A 14 2.23 14.00 -22.30
N ILE A 15 3.18 14.71 -21.69
CA ILE A 15 2.90 16.01 -21.06
C ILE A 15 3.66 17.13 -21.78
N TYR A 16 2.97 18.24 -22.05
CA TYR A 16 3.50 19.43 -22.71
C TYR A 16 3.82 20.51 -21.65
N TYR A 17 4.99 21.16 -21.73
CA TYR A 17 5.36 22.25 -20.81
C TYR A 17 6.08 23.41 -21.51
N TYR A 18 6.00 24.60 -20.89
CA TYR A 18 6.61 25.86 -21.35
C TYR A 18 8.05 26.03 -20.83
N ASN A 19 8.90 26.72 -21.61
CA ASN A 19 10.37 26.73 -21.56
C ASN A 19 11.05 27.36 -20.32
N ASN A 20 10.36 27.62 -19.22
CA ASN A 20 10.95 28.24 -18.02
C ASN A 20 10.79 27.38 -16.76
N PHE A 21 10.68 26.06 -16.91
CA PHE A 21 10.64 25.13 -15.78
C PHE A 21 12.04 24.57 -15.50
N ASN A 22 12.58 24.86 -14.31
CA ASN A 22 13.90 24.39 -13.90
C ASN A 22 13.81 22.91 -13.44
N TRP A 23 14.39 22.01 -14.22
CA TRP A 23 14.21 20.55 -14.06
C TRP A 23 14.95 19.95 -12.84
N THR A 24 15.79 20.72 -12.13
CA THR A 24 16.43 20.23 -10.90
C THR A 24 15.50 20.20 -9.68
N ASP A 25 14.31 20.81 -9.77
CA ASP A 25 13.36 20.92 -8.65
C ASP A 25 12.26 19.83 -8.66
N ILE A 26 12.19 19.03 -9.73
CA ILE A 26 11.18 17.94 -9.87
C ILE A 26 11.58 16.68 -9.08
N ARG A 27 12.76 16.69 -8.42
CA ARG A 27 13.26 15.59 -7.59
C ARG A 27 13.18 15.83 -6.08
N GLN A 28 12.38 16.76 -5.59
CA GLN A 28 11.66 16.41 -4.35
C GLN A 28 10.53 15.45 -4.74
N ARG A 29 10.92 14.23 -5.11
CA ARG A 29 10.05 13.07 -4.94
C ARG A 29 9.65 13.10 -3.48
N LEU A 30 8.46 13.59 -3.16
CA LEU A 30 7.84 13.32 -1.86
C LEU A 30 8.05 11.82 -1.61
N SER A 31 8.83 11.52 -0.58
CA SER A 31 9.48 10.22 -0.35
C SER A 31 8.53 9.11 0.10
N CYS A 32 7.22 9.37 0.08
CA CYS A 32 6.18 8.47 0.55
C CYS A 32 5.44 7.79 -0.61
N SER A 33 4.97 6.57 -0.35
CA SER A 33 4.20 5.78 -1.31
C SER A 33 2.88 6.47 -1.67
N PHE A 34 2.23 6.03 -2.74
CA PHE A 34 0.99 6.68 -3.23
C PHE A 34 -0.12 6.70 -2.16
N ASP A 35 -0.24 5.61 -1.41
CA ASP A 35 -1.17 5.41 -0.29
C ASP A 35 -0.87 6.27 0.96
N GLN A 36 0.30 6.91 1.00
CA GLN A 36 0.69 7.85 2.06
C GLN A 36 0.53 9.31 1.63
N GLN A 37 -0.03 9.59 0.45
CA GLN A 37 -0.16 10.96 -0.04
C GLN A 37 -1.52 11.53 0.33
N TYR A 38 -1.50 12.75 0.85
CA TYR A 38 -2.68 13.53 1.15
C TYR A 38 -2.62 14.88 0.46
N TYR A 39 -3.75 15.33 -0.06
CA TYR A 39 -3.90 16.67 -0.63
C TYR A 39 -4.65 17.52 0.38
N VAL A 40 -4.01 18.59 0.85
CA VAL A 40 -4.56 19.53 1.83
C VAL A 40 -5.93 20.02 1.38
N GLN A 41 -6.93 19.82 2.23
CA GLN A 41 -8.30 20.28 2.05
C GLN A 41 -8.49 21.66 2.72
N PRO A 42 -9.54 22.41 2.35
CA PRO A 42 -9.86 23.67 3.02
C PRO A 42 -10.03 23.48 4.53
N GLY A 43 -9.28 24.27 5.30
CA GLY A 43 -9.35 24.27 6.77
C GLY A 43 -8.44 23.26 7.47
N ASP A 44 -7.69 22.45 6.73
CA ASP A 44 -6.72 21.52 7.34
C ASP A 44 -5.59 22.25 8.08
N THR A 45 -5.17 21.65 9.18
CA THR A 45 -3.96 22.00 9.92
C THR A 45 -3.11 20.75 10.13
N LEU A 46 -1.79 20.90 10.31
CA LEU A 46 -0.95 19.75 10.65
C LEU A 46 -1.39 19.08 11.95
N TYR A 47 -1.92 19.85 12.90
CA TYR A 47 -2.46 19.32 14.15
C TYR A 47 -3.66 18.40 13.92
N GLN A 48 -4.66 18.84 13.15
CA GLN A 48 -5.84 18.02 12.86
C GLN A 48 -5.48 16.78 12.04
N LEU A 49 -4.54 16.91 11.10
CA LEU A 49 -4.06 15.78 10.32
C LEU A 49 -3.29 14.78 11.18
N ALA A 50 -2.43 15.26 12.08
CA ALA A 50 -1.72 14.42 13.06
C ALA A 50 -2.71 13.63 13.93
N GLN A 51 -3.72 14.31 14.48
CA GLN A 51 -4.78 13.67 15.26
C GLN A 51 -5.54 12.66 14.41
N ARG A 52 -5.97 13.05 13.21
CA ARG A 52 -6.70 12.21 12.27
C ARG A 52 -5.99 10.89 12.03
N TYR A 53 -4.71 10.94 11.68
CA TYR A 53 -3.92 9.74 11.35
C TYR A 53 -3.28 9.08 12.58
N ASN A 54 -3.55 9.58 13.79
CA ASN A 54 -2.96 9.11 15.04
C ASN A 54 -1.41 9.08 15.01
N ILE A 55 -0.81 10.18 14.55
CA ILE A 55 0.64 10.36 14.47
C ILE A 55 1.05 11.67 15.16
N ALA A 56 2.34 11.82 15.47
CA ALA A 56 2.83 13.08 16.00
C ALA A 56 2.92 14.15 14.89
N VAL A 57 2.62 15.41 15.22
CA VAL A 57 2.83 16.56 14.32
C VAL A 57 4.28 16.61 13.85
N LEU A 58 5.22 16.36 14.77
CA LEU A 58 6.65 16.33 14.44
C LEU A 58 6.98 15.26 13.38
N SER A 59 6.32 14.10 13.41
CA SER A 59 6.49 13.08 12.37
C SER A 59 6.02 13.58 11.01
N LEU A 60 4.88 14.28 10.95
CA LEU A 60 4.41 14.93 9.72
C LEU A 60 5.41 15.97 9.20
N GLU A 61 5.95 16.81 10.07
CA GLU A 61 6.94 17.83 9.69
C GLU A 61 8.23 17.19 9.16
N GLN A 62 8.72 16.14 9.83
CA GLN A 62 9.91 15.39 9.40
C GLN A 62 9.71 14.69 8.05
N ALA A 63 8.52 14.14 7.82
CA ALA A 63 8.17 13.50 6.55
C ALA A 63 7.98 14.49 5.39
N ASN A 64 7.81 15.79 5.69
CA ASN A 64 7.59 16.85 4.72
C ASN A 64 8.61 17.99 4.88
N PRO A 65 9.89 17.77 4.54
CA PRO A 65 10.91 18.82 4.64
C PRO A 65 10.50 20.10 3.90
N GLY A 66 10.53 21.23 4.60
CA GLY A 66 10.16 22.54 4.04
C GLY A 66 8.66 22.86 4.09
N ILE A 67 7.83 22.00 4.69
CA ILE A 67 6.42 22.34 4.96
C ILE A 67 6.34 23.58 5.86
N GLN A 68 5.34 24.42 5.62
CA GLN A 68 5.04 25.60 6.44
C GLN A 68 3.81 25.29 7.31
N PRO A 69 3.96 24.93 8.60
CA PRO A 69 2.85 24.45 9.44
C PRO A 69 1.67 25.41 9.55
N ASN A 70 1.95 26.71 9.53
CA ASN A 70 0.96 27.78 9.66
C ASN A 70 0.47 28.33 8.30
N ASN A 71 0.87 27.74 7.19
CA ASN A 71 0.56 28.21 5.84
C ASN A 71 0.40 27.04 4.86
N LEU A 72 -0.46 26.09 5.21
CA LEU A 72 -0.81 24.98 4.32
C LEU A 72 -1.66 25.50 3.15
N LEU A 73 -1.27 25.18 1.92
CA LEU A 73 -2.01 25.57 0.73
C LEU A 73 -3.02 24.48 0.36
N VAL A 74 -4.26 24.87 0.06
CA VAL A 74 -5.26 23.90 -0.46
C VAL A 74 -4.73 23.25 -1.75
N GLY A 75 -4.82 21.92 -1.83
CA GLY A 75 -4.26 21.12 -2.90
C GLY A 75 -2.76 20.86 -2.78
N GLN A 76 -2.08 21.38 -1.76
CA GLN A 76 -0.71 21.01 -1.44
C GLN A 76 -0.65 19.52 -1.13
N ARG A 77 0.24 18.80 -1.82
CA ARG A 77 0.53 17.41 -1.54
C ARG A 77 1.47 17.30 -0.36
N ILE A 78 1.10 16.50 0.62
CA ILE A 78 1.91 16.16 1.78
C ILE A 78 1.99 14.63 1.93
N CYS A 79 3.08 14.15 2.53
CA CYS A 79 3.26 12.79 2.99
C CYS A 79 2.71 12.61 4.39
N ILE A 80 1.87 11.59 4.57
CA ILE A 80 1.41 11.12 5.86
C ILE A 80 2.27 9.91 6.25
N PRO A 81 3.20 10.03 7.22
CA PRO A 81 4.03 8.92 7.66
C PRO A 81 3.21 7.99 8.57
N LEU A 82 2.40 7.14 7.94
CA LEU A 82 1.63 6.13 8.66
C LEU A 82 2.57 5.18 9.42
N PRO A 83 2.18 4.69 10.62
CA PRO A 83 2.93 3.67 11.32
C PRO A 83 3.18 2.44 10.42
N PRO A 84 4.32 1.74 10.56
CA PRO A 84 4.55 0.50 9.83
C PRO A 84 3.42 -0.50 10.05
N CYS A 85 3.03 -1.20 8.98
CA CYS A 85 2.07 -2.29 9.04
C CYS A 85 2.73 -3.52 8.41
N GLU A 86 3.71 -4.07 9.13
CA GLU A 86 4.65 -5.07 8.60
C GLU A 86 3.95 -6.38 8.20
N ASN A 87 2.89 -6.74 8.92
CA ASN A 87 2.13 -7.96 8.69
C ASN A 87 0.67 -7.64 8.37
N GLY A 88 0.41 -6.69 7.47
CA GLY A 88 -0.95 -6.29 7.16
C GLY A 88 -1.06 -5.28 6.05
N PHE A 89 -2.15 -4.52 6.06
CA PHE A 89 -2.35 -3.40 5.17
C PHE A 89 -3.03 -2.24 5.90
N GLN A 90 -2.83 -1.03 5.37
CA GLN A 90 -3.43 0.19 5.91
C GLN A 90 -4.90 0.28 5.49
N TYR A 91 -5.79 0.45 6.47
CA TYR A 91 -7.19 0.77 6.28
C TYR A 91 -7.48 2.16 6.84
N ILE A 92 -8.12 3.02 6.04
CA ILE A 92 -8.52 4.36 6.48
C ILE A 92 -9.97 4.29 6.98
N PHE A 93 -10.18 4.54 8.27
CA PHE A 93 -11.48 4.50 8.94
C PHE A 93 -12.46 5.51 8.32
N LYS A 94 -13.60 5.05 7.82
CA LYS A 94 -14.56 5.81 7.02
C LYS A 94 -15.83 6.14 7.80
N PRO A 95 -16.65 7.10 7.32
CA PRO A 95 -17.96 7.34 7.88
C PRO A 95 -18.81 6.07 7.92
N ASN A 96 -19.45 5.82 9.07
CA ASN A 96 -20.29 4.65 9.36
C ASN A 96 -19.56 3.31 9.48
N ASP A 97 -18.22 3.29 9.46
CA ASP A 97 -17.49 2.07 9.79
C ASP A 97 -17.66 1.69 11.27
N THR A 98 -17.59 0.39 11.52
CA THR A 98 -17.39 -0.17 12.86
C THR A 98 -16.26 -1.19 12.82
N LEU A 99 -15.56 -1.37 13.94
CA LEU A 99 -14.52 -2.42 14.01
C LEU A 99 -15.08 -3.80 13.69
N ASN A 100 -16.33 -4.08 14.07
CA ASN A 100 -16.98 -5.36 13.73
C ASN A 100 -17.17 -5.55 12.22
N GLN A 101 -17.63 -4.53 11.50
CA GLN A 101 -17.78 -4.60 10.04
C GLN A 101 -16.43 -4.73 9.34
N ILE A 102 -15.41 -3.99 9.81
CA ILE A 102 -14.04 -4.09 9.28
C ILE A 102 -13.49 -5.50 9.52
N ALA A 103 -13.62 -6.01 10.75
CA ALA A 103 -13.20 -7.35 11.13
C ALA A 103 -13.87 -8.42 10.25
N GLN A 104 -15.19 -8.32 10.05
CA GLN A 104 -15.93 -9.22 9.15
C GLN A 104 -15.48 -9.09 7.70
N MET A 105 -15.30 -7.87 7.19
CA MET A 105 -14.88 -7.61 5.82
C MET A 105 -13.52 -8.23 5.51
N TYR A 106 -12.61 -8.19 6.46
CA TYR A 106 -11.25 -8.70 6.32
C TYR A 106 -11.05 -10.07 6.95
N ASN A 107 -12.14 -10.70 7.41
CA ASN A 107 -12.13 -12.01 8.06
C ASN A 107 -11.06 -12.12 9.17
N VAL A 108 -10.96 -11.10 10.02
CA VAL A 108 -10.14 -11.06 11.25
C VAL A 108 -11.05 -10.84 12.46
N THR A 109 -10.52 -10.89 13.68
CA THR A 109 -11.26 -10.46 14.87
C THR A 109 -11.02 -8.98 15.19
N VAL A 110 -11.93 -8.36 15.94
CA VAL A 110 -11.70 -7.01 16.48
C VAL A 110 -10.45 -6.98 17.37
N GLU A 111 -10.17 -8.06 18.10
CA GLU A 111 -8.97 -8.18 18.93
C GLU A 111 -7.69 -8.20 18.10
N ASP A 112 -7.70 -8.89 16.95
CA ASP A 112 -6.55 -8.89 16.01
C ASP A 112 -6.29 -7.48 15.48
N ILE A 113 -7.35 -6.72 15.17
CA ILE A 113 -7.21 -5.32 14.77
C ILE A 113 -6.61 -4.50 15.91
N LEU A 114 -7.14 -4.59 17.12
CA LEU A 114 -6.68 -3.74 18.24
C LEU A 114 -5.26 -4.08 18.69
N SER A 115 -4.89 -5.36 18.70
CA SER A 115 -3.53 -5.80 19.02
C SER A 115 -2.50 -5.33 17.98
N ASN A 116 -2.86 -5.23 16.70
CA ASN A 116 -2.03 -4.63 15.64
C ASN A 116 -2.03 -3.10 15.64
N ASN A 117 -2.87 -2.46 16.46
CA ASN A 117 -2.98 -1.00 16.54
C ASN A 117 -2.80 -0.51 18.00
N PRO A 118 -1.63 -0.73 18.60
CA PRO A 118 -1.38 -0.32 19.98
C PRO A 118 -1.60 1.19 20.16
N GLY A 119 -2.37 1.56 21.19
CA GLY A 119 -2.69 2.95 21.50
C GLY A 119 -3.96 3.50 20.81
N VAL A 120 -4.61 2.73 19.94
CA VAL A 120 -5.92 3.10 19.40
C VAL A 120 -7.03 2.89 20.43
N ASN A 121 -7.91 3.88 20.58
CA ASN A 121 -9.10 3.77 21.42
C ASN A 121 -10.29 3.23 20.61
N PRO A 122 -10.78 2.00 20.88
CA PRO A 122 -11.88 1.40 20.11
C PRO A 122 -13.21 2.13 20.26
N TYR A 123 -13.38 2.94 21.31
CA TYR A 123 -14.60 3.70 21.58
C TYR A 123 -14.57 5.13 21.02
N ASN A 124 -13.45 5.55 20.42
CA ASN A 124 -13.28 6.89 19.89
C ASN A 124 -12.36 6.90 18.66
N LEU A 125 -12.74 6.13 17.63
CA LEU A 125 -12.04 6.12 16.34
C LEU A 125 -12.35 7.39 15.56
N LEU A 126 -11.31 8.01 15.02
CA LEU A 126 -11.43 9.24 14.24
C LEU A 126 -11.63 8.92 12.76
N LEU A 127 -12.49 9.69 12.08
CA LEU A 127 -12.66 9.57 10.64
C LEU A 127 -11.37 9.92 9.92
N GLY A 128 -10.86 9.01 9.10
CA GLY A 128 -9.57 9.11 8.43
C GLY A 128 -8.41 8.51 9.21
N GLN A 129 -8.65 7.95 10.41
CA GLN A 129 -7.65 7.23 11.16
C GLN A 129 -7.19 5.98 10.42
N ALA A 130 -5.88 5.84 10.30
CA ALA A 130 -5.28 4.66 9.72
C ALA A 130 -5.23 3.53 10.76
N LEU A 131 -5.68 2.36 10.34
CA LEU A 131 -5.62 1.12 11.10
C LEU A 131 -4.78 0.11 10.30
N CYS A 132 -3.81 -0.51 10.96
CA CYS A 132 -3.12 -1.67 10.43
C CYS A 132 -4.03 -2.90 10.59
N ILE A 133 -4.56 -3.39 9.49
CA ILE A 133 -5.41 -4.60 9.50
C ILE A 133 -4.51 -5.80 9.22
N PRO A 134 -4.45 -6.80 10.13
CA PRO A 134 -3.69 -8.01 9.89
C PRO A 134 -4.35 -8.88 8.80
N PRO A 135 -3.64 -9.88 8.24
CA PRO A 135 -4.22 -10.86 7.35
C PRO A 135 -5.32 -11.68 8.03
N SER A 136 -6.32 -12.07 7.24
CA SER A 136 -7.48 -12.86 7.66
C SER A 136 -7.17 -14.18 8.38
N ILE A 137 -6.03 -14.78 8.09
CA ILE A 137 -5.63 -16.10 8.60
C ILE A 137 -4.10 -16.10 8.73
N ASP A 138 -3.59 -16.69 9.81
CA ASP A 138 -2.17 -17.07 9.89
C ASP A 138 -1.92 -18.26 8.96
N VAL A 139 -1.93 -17.99 7.66
CA VAL A 139 -1.54 -18.97 6.64
C VAL A 139 -0.03 -19.04 6.69
N ASP A 140 0.50 -20.20 7.09
CA ASP A 140 1.93 -20.47 7.01
C ASP A 140 2.32 -20.62 5.54
N CYS A 141 3.01 -19.63 5.00
CA CYS A 141 3.42 -19.60 3.61
C CYS A 141 4.87 -20.10 3.50
N PRO A 142 5.15 -21.03 2.58
CA PRO A 142 6.52 -21.50 2.36
C PRO A 142 7.49 -20.34 2.12
N MET A 143 8.62 -20.36 2.83
CA MET A 143 9.66 -19.33 2.76
C MET A 143 9.17 -17.91 3.10
N GLU A 144 8.10 -17.80 3.89
CA GLU A 144 7.45 -16.55 4.28
C GLU A 144 7.03 -15.66 3.09
N ARG A 145 6.89 -16.24 1.89
CA ARG A 145 6.59 -15.46 0.70
C ARG A 145 5.08 -15.41 0.48
N PHE A 146 4.50 -14.26 0.79
CA PHE A 146 3.07 -14.01 0.66
C PHE A 146 2.75 -12.64 0.06
N HIS A 147 1.48 -12.45 -0.30
CA HIS A 147 0.90 -11.18 -0.72
C HIS A 147 -0.44 -10.98 -0.04
N ILE A 148 -0.73 -9.75 0.39
CA ILE A 148 -2.05 -9.39 0.92
C ILE A 148 -2.87 -8.74 -0.19
N VAL A 149 -4.00 -9.35 -0.53
CA VAL A 149 -4.89 -8.86 -1.61
C VAL A 149 -5.30 -7.42 -1.34
N ARG A 150 -5.05 -6.53 -2.29
CA ARG A 150 -5.45 -5.13 -2.25
C ARG A 150 -6.77 -4.92 -3.00
N PRO A 151 -7.47 -3.79 -2.77
CA PRO A 151 -8.69 -3.46 -3.50
C PRO A 151 -8.49 -3.54 -5.02
N GLY A 152 -9.34 -4.34 -5.68
CA GLY A 152 -9.38 -4.48 -7.15
C GLY A 152 -8.39 -5.48 -7.74
N GLU A 153 -7.61 -6.20 -6.94
CA GLU A 153 -6.70 -7.22 -7.46
C GLU A 153 -7.40 -8.55 -7.74
N THR A 154 -6.93 -9.26 -8.77
CA THR A 154 -7.36 -10.62 -9.11
C THR A 154 -6.18 -11.60 -9.02
N LEU A 155 -6.45 -12.91 -8.84
CA LEU A 155 -5.38 -13.92 -8.88
C LEU A 155 -4.66 -13.94 -10.23
N TYR A 156 -5.36 -13.68 -11.33
CA TYR A 156 -4.76 -13.62 -12.67
C TYR A 156 -3.70 -12.51 -12.77
N GLU A 157 -4.05 -11.29 -12.36
CA GLU A 157 -3.12 -10.16 -12.39
C GLU A 157 -1.94 -10.36 -11.43
N LEU A 158 -2.20 -10.94 -10.25
CA LEU A 158 -1.17 -11.25 -9.27
C LEU A 158 -0.21 -12.34 -9.78
N ALA A 159 -0.72 -13.42 -10.38
CA ALA A 159 0.10 -14.46 -10.99
C ALA A 159 1.01 -13.87 -12.08
N SER A 160 0.45 -13.02 -12.96
CA SER A 160 1.23 -12.30 -13.97
C SER A 160 2.28 -11.38 -13.34
N ARG A 161 1.95 -10.66 -12.26
CA ARG A 161 2.87 -9.75 -11.57
C ARG A 161 4.03 -10.49 -10.92
N PHE A 162 3.76 -11.63 -10.29
CA PHE A 162 4.78 -12.48 -9.66
C PHE A 162 5.52 -13.38 -10.65
N ASN A 163 5.12 -13.35 -11.92
CA ASN A 163 5.67 -14.17 -12.99
C ASN A 163 5.60 -15.68 -12.64
N ILE A 164 4.41 -16.12 -12.22
CA ILE A 164 4.09 -17.53 -11.91
C ILE A 164 2.84 -17.97 -12.68
N PRO A 165 2.67 -19.27 -12.97
CA PRO A 165 1.42 -19.78 -13.53
C PRO A 165 0.24 -19.53 -12.58
N LEU A 166 -0.91 -19.12 -13.11
CA LEU A 166 -2.13 -18.91 -12.31
C LEU A 166 -2.49 -20.17 -11.53
N GLU A 167 -2.40 -21.33 -12.16
CA GLU A 167 -2.71 -22.63 -11.56
C GLU A 167 -1.81 -22.92 -10.36
N SER A 168 -0.53 -22.49 -10.41
CA SER A 168 0.40 -22.65 -9.29
C SER A 168 0.01 -21.74 -8.12
N LEU A 169 -0.44 -20.52 -8.40
CA LEU A 169 -0.94 -19.62 -7.36
C LEU A 169 -2.23 -20.15 -6.73
N VAL A 170 -3.18 -20.63 -7.52
CA VAL A 170 -4.43 -21.23 -7.01
C VAL A 170 -4.14 -22.46 -6.16
N ALA A 171 -3.29 -23.37 -6.63
CA ALA A 171 -2.93 -24.58 -5.89
C ALA A 171 -2.26 -24.30 -4.54
N ALA A 172 -1.49 -23.21 -4.43
CA ALA A 172 -0.84 -22.80 -3.18
C ALA A 172 -1.81 -22.18 -2.15
N ASN A 173 -3.06 -21.90 -2.53
CA ASN A 173 -4.02 -21.15 -1.72
C ASN A 173 -5.36 -21.89 -1.62
N ASN A 174 -5.33 -23.14 -1.15
CA ASN A 174 -6.53 -23.99 -1.02
C ASN A 174 -7.56 -23.47 0.00
N HIS A 175 -7.19 -22.50 0.84
CA HIS A 175 -8.07 -21.79 1.75
C HIS A 175 -8.94 -20.73 1.05
N VAL A 176 -8.64 -20.38 -0.21
CA VAL A 176 -9.47 -19.48 -1.01
C VAL A 176 -10.57 -20.29 -1.68
N GLU A 177 -11.80 -20.15 -1.17
CA GLU A 177 -12.96 -20.93 -1.63
C GLU A 177 -13.32 -20.63 -3.10
N ASN A 178 -13.25 -19.36 -3.51
CA ASN A 178 -13.50 -18.95 -4.89
C ASN A 178 -12.32 -18.13 -5.45
N PRO A 179 -11.48 -18.73 -6.32
CA PRO A 179 -10.35 -18.07 -6.97
C PRO A 179 -10.71 -16.81 -7.79
N ASP A 180 -11.93 -16.71 -8.30
CA ASP A 180 -12.41 -15.56 -9.08
C ASP A 180 -12.91 -14.40 -8.18
N GLN A 181 -13.04 -14.65 -6.88
CA GLN A 181 -13.57 -13.70 -5.89
C GLN A 181 -12.67 -13.61 -4.67
N VAL A 182 -11.38 -13.33 -4.89
CA VAL A 182 -10.46 -13.08 -3.79
C VAL A 182 -10.87 -11.84 -2.99
N VAL A 183 -10.94 -12.01 -1.67
CA VAL A 183 -11.33 -10.95 -0.75
C VAL A 183 -10.11 -10.07 -0.44
N VAL A 184 -10.33 -8.76 -0.35
CA VAL A 184 -9.28 -7.83 0.09
C VAL A 184 -8.79 -8.24 1.49
N GLY A 185 -7.49 -8.12 1.76
CA GLY A 185 -6.89 -8.52 3.04
C GLY A 185 -6.57 -10.02 3.15
N THR A 186 -7.01 -10.86 2.20
CA THR A 186 -6.63 -12.27 2.16
C THR A 186 -5.11 -12.40 1.98
N LYS A 187 -4.48 -13.19 2.86
CA LYS A 187 -3.08 -13.62 2.71
C LYS A 187 -3.00 -14.73 1.68
N LEU A 188 -2.31 -14.45 0.57
CA LEU A 188 -2.01 -15.40 -0.49
C LEU A 188 -0.56 -15.85 -0.38
N CYS A 189 -0.32 -17.15 -0.24
CA CYS A 189 1.00 -17.72 -0.39
C CYS A 189 1.43 -17.64 -1.86
N VAL A 190 2.61 -17.07 -2.09
CA VAL A 190 3.14 -16.85 -3.44
C VAL A 190 4.27 -17.84 -3.68
N PRO A 191 4.03 -18.94 -4.42
CA PRO A 191 5.03 -19.97 -4.66
C PRO A 191 6.19 -19.43 -5.50
N SER A 192 7.39 -19.98 -5.31
CA SER A 192 8.55 -19.66 -6.14
C SER A 192 8.23 -19.84 -7.62
N PRO A 193 8.58 -18.88 -8.50
CA PRO A 193 8.47 -19.10 -9.92
C PRO A 193 9.23 -20.39 -10.22
N MET A 194 8.56 -21.36 -10.84
CA MET A 194 9.19 -22.64 -11.17
C MET A 194 10.49 -22.32 -11.92
N VAL A 195 11.63 -22.67 -11.31
CA VAL A 195 12.89 -22.63 -12.03
C VAL A 195 12.80 -23.80 -13.00
N THR A 196 12.54 -23.51 -14.28
CA THR A 196 12.56 -24.57 -15.28
C THR A 196 13.97 -25.19 -15.30
N PRO A 197 14.10 -26.48 -15.64
CA PRO A 197 15.41 -27.09 -15.84
C PRO A 197 16.33 -26.26 -16.75
N GLU A 198 15.79 -25.57 -17.78
CA GLU A 198 16.59 -24.65 -18.60
C GLU A 198 17.15 -23.45 -17.82
N ARG A 199 16.37 -22.88 -16.88
CA ARG A 199 16.80 -21.72 -16.09
C ARG A 199 17.85 -22.09 -15.04
N MET A 200 17.76 -23.31 -14.48
CA MET A 200 18.80 -23.90 -13.61
C MET A 200 20.13 -24.06 -14.36
N TRP A 201 20.10 -24.53 -15.62
CA TRP A 201 21.30 -24.73 -16.44
C TRP A 201 22.00 -23.42 -16.80
N HIS A 202 21.23 -22.37 -17.10
CA HIS A 202 21.81 -21.06 -17.46
C HIS A 202 22.43 -20.34 -16.25
N GLU A 203 21.82 -20.37 -15.07
CA GLU A 203 22.40 -19.74 -13.87
C GLU A 203 23.65 -20.48 -13.38
N TYR A 204 23.66 -21.82 -13.43
CA TYR A 204 24.83 -22.62 -13.06
C TYR A 204 26.07 -22.37 -13.94
N ASN A 205 25.86 -22.10 -15.24
CA ASN A 205 26.95 -21.88 -16.19
C ASN A 205 27.41 -20.42 -16.31
N TYR A 206 26.73 -19.47 -15.66
CA TYR A 206 27.13 -18.05 -15.64
C TYR A 206 27.95 -17.69 -14.39
N LEU A 207 27.95 -18.55 -13.37
CA LEU A 207 28.70 -18.39 -12.11
C LEU A 207 30.01 -19.21 -12.08
N LYS A 208 30.40 -19.80 -13.20
CA LYS A 208 31.71 -20.43 -13.44
C LYS A 208 32.48 -19.63 -14.48
#